data_AF-A0A7C9RQD9-F1
#
_entry.id   AF-A0A7C9RQD9-F1
#
_cell.length_a   1.000
_cell.length_b   1.000
_cell.length_c   1.000
_cell.angle_alpha   90.00
_cell.angle_beta   90.00
_cell.angle_gamma   90.00
#
_symmetry.space_group_name_H-M   'P 1'
#
loop_
_entity.id
_entity.type
_entity.pdbx_description
1 polymer ?
#
loop_
_entity_poly.entity_id
_entity_poly.type
_entity_poly.pdbx_seq_one_letter_code
_entity_poly.pdbx_strand_id
1 'polypeptide(L)'
;MGKKRLKPMADVDSPAAVVAIYLRAIYADATELSLVQLAARTRYSQASLSEALSGRTVPTLELITAFVRECGREDALVEAEHVWRRETARSRGSTRPPHPDLVETWDDLHRELVLLVHQSGLFTPKALCDAANAAGHPIKPTSAHRWLTDPRPLRSDSLHTILNACRVSMRSREPWVRAFDRASGSRRSPQQQSVGLPVATSGPEALFSDLRRLSRGRGVHASNVDTQVGPVLLQLCDLTALDGPETIRQKISDWVQTTTQQLPHHLRLAVTTPLGLNPEAQFRFLQERIDWLATEQDRSPGTCRRRIDEAMTRLVEAAFTPLERQNTMLVSRDHTWHLREVETILNLDGDTPRCTESRTIIARRDGLDRITWGLTLPRRDDGTPANLDVTVLHGAQLLSKEQRSPRRTLIHLGLPRRLRAGELHDFVLQVSLPHGQPMSPQFVLWPERPCERFQLVARFGEQTMPSDVWRVDHVFHRNADEIDSGHDRLAVNSFGEVLVSFTDLQTGYGYGIRWEC
;
A
#
# COMPACT_ATOMS: atom_id res chain seq x y z
N MET A 1 9.49 -10.29 -45.88
CA MET A 1 9.03 -11.38 -44.98
C MET A 1 8.18 -10.75 -43.88
N GLY A 2 6.87 -11.01 -43.85
CA GLY A 2 5.94 -10.37 -42.90
C GLY A 2 5.92 -11.03 -41.52
N LYS A 3 5.46 -10.30 -40.49
CA LYS A 3 5.26 -10.84 -39.14
C LYS A 3 4.28 -12.02 -39.17
N LYS A 4 4.64 -13.13 -38.53
CA LYS A 4 3.75 -14.30 -38.40
C LYS A 4 2.49 -13.89 -37.64
N ARG A 5 1.31 -14.16 -38.22
CA ARG A 5 0.03 -13.90 -37.55
C ARG A 5 -0.10 -14.84 -36.33
N LEU A 6 -0.04 -14.25 -35.13
CA LEU A 6 -0.15 -15.01 -33.88
C LEU A 6 -1.62 -15.40 -33.64
N LYS A 7 -1.84 -16.60 -33.09
CA LYS A 7 -3.18 -17.05 -32.72
C LYS A 7 -3.73 -16.20 -31.55
N PRO A 8 -5.05 -16.00 -31.46
CA PRO A 8 -5.70 -15.44 -30.28
C PRO A 8 -5.41 -16.28 -29.04
N MET A 9 -5.35 -15.64 -27.87
CA MET A 9 -5.19 -16.32 -26.58
C MET A 9 -6.57 -16.73 -26.04
N ALA A 10 -6.67 -17.92 -25.44
CA ALA A 10 -7.94 -18.43 -24.92
C ALA A 10 -8.31 -17.84 -23.55
N ASP A 11 -7.32 -17.64 -22.68
CA ASP A 11 -7.47 -17.02 -21.36
C ASP A 11 -6.48 -15.86 -21.27
N VAL A 12 -7.00 -14.64 -21.45
CA VAL A 12 -6.20 -13.41 -21.47
C VAL A 12 -5.75 -12.96 -20.07
N ASP A 13 -6.35 -13.50 -19.01
CA ASP A 13 -6.08 -13.12 -17.62
C ASP A 13 -5.08 -14.07 -16.95
N SER A 14 -4.80 -15.22 -17.58
CA SER A 14 -3.77 -16.15 -17.10
C SER A 14 -2.39 -15.49 -17.04
N PRO A 15 -1.53 -15.83 -16.06
CA PRO A 15 -0.23 -15.16 -15.93
C PRO A 15 0.66 -15.27 -17.17
N ALA A 16 0.63 -16.42 -17.84
CA ALA A 16 1.34 -16.63 -19.09
C ALA A 16 0.81 -15.73 -20.23
N ALA A 17 -0.51 -15.52 -20.30
CA ALA A 17 -1.11 -14.62 -21.28
C ALA A 17 -0.74 -13.17 -21.03
N VAL A 18 -0.70 -12.70 -19.78
CA VAL A 18 -0.27 -11.33 -19.44
C VAL A 18 1.15 -11.06 -19.93
N VAL A 19 2.10 -11.96 -19.64
CA VAL A 19 3.47 -11.83 -20.15
C VAL A 19 3.50 -11.84 -21.68
N ALA A 20 2.74 -12.73 -22.30
CA ALA A 20 2.70 -12.82 -23.76
C ALA A 20 2.06 -11.58 -24.41
N ILE A 21 1.03 -10.97 -23.80
CA ILE A 21 0.40 -9.72 -24.27
C ILE A 21 1.42 -8.60 -24.21
N TYR A 22 2.14 -8.48 -23.10
CA TYR A 22 3.21 -7.50 -22.92
C TYR A 22 4.31 -7.65 -23.99
N LEU A 23 4.81 -8.86 -24.20
CA LEU A 23 5.81 -9.13 -25.24
C LEU A 23 5.27 -8.90 -26.66
N ARG A 24 3.99 -9.18 -26.91
CA ARG A 24 3.33 -8.89 -28.20
C ARG A 24 3.25 -7.40 -28.47
N ALA A 25 3.01 -6.57 -27.46
CA ALA A 25 3.01 -5.12 -27.59
C ALA A 25 4.41 -4.60 -27.99
N ILE A 26 5.46 -5.02 -27.26
CA ILE A 26 6.86 -4.72 -27.63
C ILE A 26 7.18 -5.19 -29.05
N TYR A 27 6.75 -6.39 -29.39
CA TYR A 27 7.01 -6.96 -30.71
C TYR A 27 6.23 -6.26 -31.82
N ALA A 28 5.03 -5.73 -31.56
CA ALA A 28 4.26 -4.98 -32.53
C ALA A 28 4.99 -3.69 -32.94
N ASP A 29 5.56 -2.97 -31.97
CA ASP A 29 6.32 -1.74 -32.17
C ASP A 29 7.62 -1.96 -32.97
N ALA A 30 8.24 -3.13 -32.84
CA ALA A 30 9.41 -3.54 -33.63
C ALA A 30 9.00 -3.95 -35.07
N THR A 31 8.50 -3.01 -35.87
CA THR A 31 7.84 -3.24 -37.18
C THR A 31 8.68 -4.02 -38.20
N GLU A 32 10.02 -3.93 -38.13
CA GLU A 32 10.93 -4.54 -39.11
C GLU A 32 11.48 -5.93 -38.73
N LEU A 33 11.18 -6.44 -37.53
CA LEU A 33 11.73 -7.70 -37.02
C LEU A 33 10.75 -8.87 -37.19
N SER A 34 11.10 -9.85 -38.02
CA SER A 34 10.43 -11.16 -38.04
C SER A 34 10.94 -12.08 -36.91
N LEU A 35 10.14 -13.05 -36.49
CA LEU A 35 10.57 -14.06 -35.49
C LEU A 35 11.81 -14.85 -35.93
N VAL A 36 12.04 -15.00 -37.25
CA VAL A 36 13.25 -15.65 -37.77
C VAL A 36 14.48 -14.78 -37.53
N GLN A 37 14.37 -13.47 -37.80
CA GLN A 37 15.46 -12.52 -37.51
C GLN A 37 15.72 -12.40 -36.01
N LEU A 38 14.66 -12.37 -35.19
CA LEU A 38 14.79 -12.35 -33.74
C LEU A 38 15.43 -13.64 -33.20
N ALA A 39 15.11 -14.80 -33.77
CA ALA A 39 15.77 -16.08 -33.43
C ALA A 39 17.26 -16.09 -33.82
N ALA A 40 17.64 -15.43 -34.92
CA ALA A 40 19.04 -15.34 -35.34
C ALA A 40 19.86 -14.38 -34.44
N ARG A 41 19.19 -13.38 -33.84
CA ARG A 41 19.81 -12.39 -32.95
C ARG A 41 19.82 -12.82 -31.49
N THR A 42 18.84 -13.62 -31.09
CA THR A 42 18.79 -14.24 -29.76
C THR A 42 19.48 -15.61 -29.76
N ARG A 43 19.79 -16.15 -28.58
CA ARG A 43 20.25 -17.55 -28.43
C ARG A 43 19.09 -18.56 -28.41
N TYR A 44 17.90 -18.16 -28.86
CA TYR A 44 16.65 -18.92 -28.73
C TYR A 44 16.07 -19.29 -30.08
N SER A 45 15.47 -20.48 -30.17
CA SER A 45 14.83 -20.94 -31.41
C SER A 45 13.57 -20.12 -31.73
N GLN A 46 13.20 -20.06 -33.02
CA GLN A 46 11.94 -19.45 -33.45
C GLN A 46 10.72 -20.08 -32.74
N ALA A 47 10.78 -21.38 -32.42
CA ALA A 47 9.73 -22.08 -31.69
C ALA A 47 9.62 -21.55 -30.24
N SER A 48 10.75 -21.37 -29.54
CA SER A 48 10.80 -20.82 -28.18
C SER A 48 10.23 -19.40 -28.12
N LEU A 49 10.59 -18.54 -29.08
CA LEU A 49 10.05 -17.18 -29.17
C LEU A 49 8.55 -17.20 -29.51
N SER A 50 8.11 -18.09 -30.40
CA SER A 50 6.69 -18.25 -30.71
C SER A 50 5.89 -18.79 -29.52
N GLU A 51 6.50 -19.64 -28.68
CA GLU A 51 5.87 -20.16 -27.46
C GLU A 51 5.71 -19.07 -26.41
N ALA A 52 6.75 -18.24 -26.21
CA ALA A 52 6.71 -17.08 -25.32
C ALA A 52 5.61 -16.07 -25.68
N LEU A 53 5.34 -15.91 -26.97
CA LEU A 53 4.25 -15.06 -27.47
C LEU A 53 2.88 -15.76 -27.48
N SER A 54 2.79 -17.05 -27.14
CA SER A 54 1.54 -17.80 -27.26
C SER A 54 0.60 -17.65 -26.07
N GLY A 55 1.11 -17.27 -24.91
CA GLY A 55 0.35 -17.17 -23.66
C GLY A 55 0.07 -18.50 -22.96
N ARG A 56 0.71 -19.60 -23.37
CA ARG A 56 0.51 -20.94 -22.76
C ARG A 56 1.43 -21.23 -21.58
N THR A 57 2.63 -20.65 -21.56
CA THR A 57 3.63 -20.84 -20.50
C THR A 57 4.32 -19.51 -20.20
N VAL A 58 4.62 -19.25 -18.92
CA VAL A 58 5.46 -18.10 -18.53
C VAL A 58 6.90 -18.36 -19.01
N PRO A 59 7.49 -17.51 -19.88
CA PRO A 59 8.86 -17.68 -20.34
C PRO A 59 9.87 -17.48 -19.20
N THR A 60 11.14 -17.84 -19.41
CA THR A 60 12.20 -17.51 -18.44
C THR A 60 12.57 -16.03 -18.50
N LEU A 61 13.08 -15.48 -17.39
CA LEU A 61 13.58 -14.11 -17.37
C LEU A 61 14.66 -13.88 -18.43
N GLU A 62 15.60 -14.82 -18.57
CA GLU A 62 16.65 -14.78 -19.59
C GLU A 62 16.10 -14.65 -21.02
N LEU A 63 15.00 -15.32 -21.34
CA LEU A 63 14.34 -15.21 -22.63
C LEU A 63 13.68 -13.85 -22.81
N ILE A 64 12.96 -13.37 -21.78
CA ILE A 64 12.28 -12.07 -21.82
C ILE A 64 13.28 -10.94 -21.99
N THR A 65 14.36 -10.93 -21.20
CA THR A 65 15.43 -9.94 -21.31
C THR A 65 16.06 -9.94 -22.70
N ALA A 66 16.38 -11.12 -23.26
CA ALA A 66 16.92 -11.22 -24.61
C ALA A 66 15.92 -10.75 -25.67
N PHE A 67 14.65 -11.12 -25.54
CA PHE A 67 13.57 -10.73 -26.45
C PHE A 67 13.41 -9.20 -26.51
N VAL A 68 13.34 -8.56 -25.34
CA VAL A 68 13.11 -7.12 -25.21
C VAL A 68 14.29 -6.33 -25.75
N ARG A 69 15.52 -6.75 -25.40
CA ARG A 69 16.75 -6.12 -25.90
C ARG A 69 16.86 -6.22 -27.42
N GLU A 70 16.64 -7.40 -28.00
CA GLU A 70 16.76 -7.59 -29.47
C GLU A 70 15.60 -6.94 -30.26
N CYS A 71 14.49 -6.63 -29.60
CA CYS A 71 13.45 -5.76 -30.14
C CYS A 71 13.81 -4.25 -30.06
N GLY A 72 14.98 -3.90 -29.53
CA GLY A 72 15.46 -2.52 -29.42
C GLY A 72 14.80 -1.71 -28.30
N ARG A 73 14.19 -2.37 -27.31
CA ARG A 73 13.46 -1.73 -26.22
C ARG A 73 14.20 -1.86 -24.88
N GLU A 74 15.44 -1.39 -24.83
CA GLU A 74 16.23 -1.42 -23.59
C GLU A 74 15.59 -0.62 -22.45
N ASP A 75 14.84 0.42 -22.80
CA ASP A 75 13.98 1.22 -21.90
C ASP A 75 12.91 0.37 -21.20
N ALA A 76 12.51 -0.75 -21.80
CA ALA A 76 11.46 -1.62 -21.27
C ALA A 76 12.01 -2.81 -20.46
N LEU A 77 13.34 -2.92 -20.25
CA LEU A 77 13.92 -4.09 -19.58
C LEU A 77 13.48 -4.25 -18.13
N VAL A 78 13.45 -3.14 -17.37
CA VAL A 78 12.99 -3.14 -15.98
C VAL A 78 11.52 -3.53 -15.90
N GLU A 79 10.72 -2.97 -16.81
CA GLU A 79 9.31 -3.27 -16.93
C GLU A 79 9.05 -4.74 -17.27
N ALA A 80 9.82 -5.28 -18.21
CA ALA A 80 9.72 -6.67 -18.60
C ALA A 80 10.10 -7.63 -17.47
N GLU A 81 11.17 -7.34 -16.74
CA GLU A 81 11.57 -8.13 -15.56
C GLU A 81 10.50 -8.09 -14.47
N HIS A 82 9.92 -6.91 -14.24
CA HIS A 82 8.90 -6.73 -13.23
C HIS A 82 7.60 -7.47 -13.58
N VAL A 83 7.11 -7.30 -14.82
CA VAL A 83 5.98 -8.08 -15.35
C VAL A 83 6.27 -9.57 -15.22
N TRP A 84 7.48 -10.02 -15.58
CA TRP A 84 7.85 -11.42 -15.42
C TRP A 84 7.80 -11.89 -13.96
N ARG A 85 8.38 -11.12 -13.01
CA ARG A 85 8.38 -11.49 -11.58
C ARG A 85 6.96 -11.61 -11.05
N ARG A 86 6.12 -10.61 -11.30
CA ARG A 86 4.72 -10.60 -10.84
C ARG A 86 3.93 -11.78 -11.40
N GLU A 87 4.00 -12.00 -12.71
CA GLU A 87 3.23 -13.07 -13.36
C GLU A 87 3.79 -14.47 -13.04
N THR A 88 5.09 -14.59 -12.84
CA THR A 88 5.69 -15.85 -12.34
C THR A 88 5.20 -16.13 -10.92
N ALA A 89 5.15 -15.12 -10.04
CA ALA A 89 4.59 -15.27 -8.69
C ALA A 89 3.11 -15.71 -8.74
N ARG A 90 2.27 -15.05 -9.55
CA ARG A 90 0.86 -15.45 -9.76
C ARG A 90 0.75 -16.89 -10.27
N SER A 91 1.59 -17.30 -11.22
CA SER A 91 1.61 -18.67 -11.75
C SER A 91 1.99 -19.73 -10.70
N ARG A 92 2.71 -19.34 -9.65
CA ARG A 92 3.10 -20.18 -8.51
C ARG A 92 2.10 -20.14 -7.36
N GLY A 93 0.95 -19.49 -7.54
CA GLY A 93 -0.08 -19.31 -6.52
C GLY A 93 0.20 -18.17 -5.52
N SER A 94 1.25 -17.38 -5.74
CA SER A 94 1.55 -16.20 -4.94
C SER A 94 0.70 -15.01 -5.40
N THR A 95 -0.60 -15.09 -5.10
CA THR A 95 -1.59 -14.04 -5.43
C THR A 95 -1.79 -13.03 -4.30
N ARG A 96 -1.04 -13.18 -3.20
CA ARG A 96 -1.10 -12.29 -2.04
C ARG A 96 0.27 -12.02 -1.43
N PRO A 97 0.42 -10.86 -0.74
CA PRO A 97 1.52 -10.62 0.19
C PRO A 97 1.62 -11.69 1.28
N PRO A 98 2.86 -11.98 1.74
CA PRO A 98 3.07 -12.79 2.93
C PRO A 98 2.57 -12.02 4.16
N HIS A 99 1.92 -12.71 5.07
CA HIS A 99 1.35 -12.15 6.29
C HIS A 99 1.90 -12.91 7.50
N PRO A 100 3.10 -12.53 8.01
CA PRO A 100 3.74 -13.24 9.11
C PRO A 100 2.88 -13.26 10.37
N ASP A 101 1.99 -12.28 10.59
CA ASP A 101 1.10 -12.28 11.77
C ASP A 101 0.03 -13.38 11.77
N LEU A 102 -0.25 -14.03 10.63
CA LEU A 102 -1.19 -15.15 10.54
C LEU A 102 -0.55 -16.52 10.86
N VAL A 103 0.76 -16.53 11.12
CA VAL A 103 1.51 -17.76 11.38
C VAL A 103 1.27 -18.27 12.79
N GLU A 104 0.71 -19.47 12.88
CA GLU A 104 0.55 -20.24 14.12
C GLU A 104 1.34 -21.56 14.10
N THR A 105 1.60 -22.11 12.91
CA THR A 105 2.29 -23.39 12.73
C THR A 105 3.53 -23.29 11.82
N TRP A 106 4.36 -24.34 11.80
CA TRP A 106 5.48 -24.43 10.86
C TRP A 106 5.02 -24.48 9.40
N ASP A 107 3.88 -25.10 9.13
CA ASP A 107 3.30 -25.16 7.79
C ASP A 107 2.86 -23.76 7.32
N ASP A 108 2.28 -22.96 8.21
CA ASP A 108 1.93 -21.57 7.92
C ASP A 108 3.20 -20.74 7.68
N LEU A 109 4.21 -20.88 8.54
CA LEU A 109 5.47 -20.16 8.37
C LEU A 109 6.15 -20.52 7.05
N HIS A 110 6.18 -21.80 6.69
CA HIS A 110 6.73 -22.25 5.42
C HIS A 110 5.96 -21.63 4.25
N ARG A 111 4.63 -21.66 4.29
CA ARG A 111 3.77 -21.05 3.26
C ARG A 111 4.05 -19.56 3.11
N GLU A 112 4.11 -18.80 4.21
CA GLU A 112 4.39 -17.37 4.16
C GLU A 112 5.82 -17.09 3.66
N LEU A 113 6.82 -17.88 4.06
CA LEU A 113 8.19 -17.73 3.56
C LEU A 113 8.30 -18.02 2.07
N VAL A 114 7.60 -19.03 1.55
CA VAL A 114 7.55 -19.30 0.10
C VAL A 114 6.89 -18.13 -0.65
N LEU A 115 5.81 -17.56 -0.10
CA LEU A 115 5.19 -16.35 -0.66
C LEU A 115 6.18 -15.18 -0.71
N LEU A 116 6.89 -14.92 0.40
CA LEU A 116 7.93 -13.89 0.46
C LEU A 116 9.01 -14.09 -0.61
N VAL A 117 9.56 -15.31 -0.69
CA VAL A 117 10.66 -15.63 -1.60
C VAL A 117 10.22 -15.47 -3.06
N HIS A 118 9.01 -15.91 -3.40
CA HIS A 118 8.42 -15.68 -4.73
C HIS A 118 8.18 -14.20 -5.02
N GLN A 119 7.67 -13.42 -4.06
CA GLN A 119 7.50 -11.97 -4.25
C GLN A 119 8.82 -11.23 -4.45
N SER A 120 9.91 -11.72 -3.86
CA SER A 120 11.25 -11.21 -4.11
C SER A 120 11.85 -11.62 -5.46
N GLY A 121 11.10 -12.35 -6.31
CA GLY A 121 11.55 -12.81 -7.63
C GLY A 121 12.41 -14.09 -7.60
N LEU A 122 12.52 -14.75 -6.46
CA LEU A 122 13.43 -15.88 -6.25
C LEU A 122 12.69 -17.22 -6.41
N PHE A 123 12.31 -17.56 -7.65
CA PHE A 123 11.44 -18.71 -7.91
C PHE A 123 12.14 -20.07 -7.94
N THR A 124 13.46 -20.11 -7.75
CA THR A 124 14.23 -21.36 -7.82
C THR A 124 15.22 -21.47 -6.66
N PRO A 125 15.60 -22.70 -6.25
CA PRO A 125 16.65 -22.91 -5.26
C PRO A 125 17.96 -22.22 -5.64
N LYS A 126 18.30 -22.21 -6.94
CA LYS A 126 19.49 -21.52 -7.45
C LYS A 126 19.40 -20.01 -7.25
N ALA A 127 18.27 -19.39 -7.61
CA ALA A 127 18.07 -17.95 -7.42
C ALA A 127 18.18 -17.54 -5.94
N LEU A 128 17.62 -18.36 -5.03
CA LEU A 128 17.75 -18.14 -3.59
C LEU A 128 19.20 -18.27 -3.10
N CYS A 129 19.96 -19.26 -3.61
CA CYS A 129 21.40 -19.37 -3.34
C CYS A 129 22.18 -18.13 -3.80
N ASP A 130 21.94 -17.69 -5.04
CA ASP A 130 22.64 -16.55 -5.64
C ASP A 130 22.34 -15.26 -4.85
N ALA A 131 21.08 -15.04 -4.47
CA ALA A 131 20.66 -13.90 -3.66
C ALA A 131 21.24 -13.93 -2.23
N ALA A 132 21.26 -15.10 -1.60
CA ALA A 132 21.85 -15.27 -0.28
C ALA A 132 23.37 -15.03 -0.30
N ASN A 133 24.05 -15.49 -1.36
CA ASN A 133 25.47 -15.23 -1.57
C ASN A 133 25.75 -13.73 -1.78
N ALA A 134 24.94 -13.05 -2.60
CA ALA A 134 25.04 -11.60 -2.80
C ALA A 134 24.81 -10.80 -1.51
N ALA A 135 24.01 -11.34 -0.58
CA ALA A 135 23.77 -10.75 0.74
C ALA A 135 24.85 -11.12 1.79
N GLY A 136 25.92 -11.84 1.40
CA GLY A 136 27.00 -12.24 2.32
C GLY A 136 26.71 -13.47 3.18
N HIS A 137 25.64 -14.22 2.88
CA HIS A 137 25.20 -15.39 3.63
C HIS A 137 25.06 -16.61 2.72
N PRO A 138 26.17 -17.22 2.26
CA PRO A 138 26.13 -18.32 1.30
C PRO A 138 25.41 -19.55 1.87
N ILE A 139 24.55 -20.17 1.06
CA ILE A 139 23.78 -21.36 1.43
C ILE A 139 23.97 -22.49 0.42
N LYS A 140 23.81 -23.74 0.88
CA LYS A 140 23.88 -24.92 0.01
C LYS A 140 22.61 -25.05 -0.84
N PRO A 141 22.70 -25.52 -2.10
CA PRO A 141 21.53 -25.79 -2.95
C PRO A 141 20.49 -26.72 -2.31
N THR A 142 20.94 -27.68 -1.49
CA THR A 142 20.07 -28.59 -0.74
C THR A 142 19.26 -27.86 0.34
N SER A 143 19.84 -26.86 1.00
CA SER A 143 19.13 -26.02 1.96
C SER A 143 18.08 -25.16 1.27
N ALA A 144 18.45 -24.52 0.16
CA ALA A 144 17.53 -23.68 -0.63
C ALA A 144 16.36 -24.50 -1.18
N HIS A 145 16.63 -25.70 -1.71
CA HIS A 145 15.58 -26.61 -2.17
C HIS A 145 14.63 -26.97 -1.02
N ARG A 146 15.18 -27.42 0.12
CA ARG A 146 14.39 -27.78 1.30
C ARG A 146 13.51 -26.62 1.79
N TRP A 147 14.06 -25.41 1.89
CA TRP A 147 13.29 -24.24 2.37
C TRP A 147 12.11 -23.88 1.46
N LEU A 148 12.20 -24.19 0.18
CA LEU A 148 11.16 -23.90 -0.81
C LEU A 148 10.14 -25.02 -1.00
N THR A 149 10.42 -26.25 -0.56
CA THR A 149 9.57 -27.41 -0.87
C THR A 149 9.08 -28.19 0.35
N ASP A 150 9.71 -28.03 1.51
CA ASP A 150 9.46 -28.87 2.69
C ASP A 150 9.07 -28.01 3.91
N PRO A 151 7.87 -28.19 4.50
CA PRO A 151 7.38 -27.38 5.62
C PRO A 151 7.99 -27.73 6.99
N ARG A 152 9.14 -28.41 7.01
CA ARG A 152 9.82 -28.78 8.25
C ARG A 152 10.38 -27.56 9.01
N PRO A 153 10.55 -27.68 10.34
CA PRO A 153 11.15 -26.64 11.16
C PRO A 153 12.50 -26.14 10.62
N LEU A 154 12.61 -24.81 10.48
CA LEU A 154 13.85 -24.14 10.12
C LEU A 154 14.60 -23.63 11.36
N ARG A 155 15.90 -23.37 11.22
CA ARG A 155 16.71 -22.73 12.28
C ARG A 155 16.54 -21.22 12.21
N SER A 156 16.69 -20.52 13.34
CA SER A 156 16.61 -19.05 13.38
C SER A 156 17.60 -18.38 12.40
N ASP A 157 18.84 -18.86 12.30
CA ASP A 157 19.81 -18.35 11.31
C ASP A 157 19.34 -18.53 9.85
N SER A 158 18.56 -19.58 9.58
CA SER A 158 17.97 -19.82 8.27
C SER A 158 16.87 -18.81 7.94
N LEU A 159 16.06 -18.42 8.94
CA LEU A 159 15.07 -17.35 8.79
C LEU A 159 15.77 -16.05 8.39
N HIS A 160 16.77 -15.63 9.16
CA HIS A 160 17.50 -14.40 8.89
C HIS A 160 18.19 -14.41 7.52
N THR A 161 18.72 -15.56 7.11
CA THR A 161 19.32 -15.73 5.77
C THR A 161 18.28 -15.54 4.66
N ILE A 162 17.08 -16.11 4.80
CA ILE A 162 15.98 -15.92 3.84
C ILE A 162 15.56 -14.44 3.79
N LEU A 163 15.36 -13.80 4.94
CA LEU A 163 15.00 -12.38 5.04
C LEU A 163 16.05 -11.46 4.39
N ASN A 164 17.34 -11.77 4.56
CA ASN A 164 18.44 -11.06 3.92
C ASN A 164 18.44 -11.26 2.40
N ALA A 165 18.29 -12.50 1.92
CA ALA A 165 18.22 -12.80 0.49
C ALA A 165 17.03 -12.10 -0.19
N CYS A 166 15.90 -11.99 0.52
CA CYS A 166 14.69 -11.29 0.08
C CYS A 166 14.76 -9.76 0.28
N ARG A 167 15.87 -9.23 0.79
CA ARG A 167 16.09 -7.80 1.10
C ARG A 167 15.00 -7.19 2.00
N VAL A 168 14.49 -7.96 2.96
CA VAL A 168 13.51 -7.45 3.94
C VAL A 168 14.19 -6.42 4.84
N SER A 169 13.63 -5.21 4.88
CA SER A 169 14.14 -4.10 5.69
C SER A 169 14.10 -4.44 7.19
N MET A 170 15.03 -3.92 7.98
CA MET A 170 15.13 -4.21 9.42
C MET A 170 13.81 -3.96 10.17
N ARG A 171 13.09 -2.88 9.83
CA ARG A 171 11.78 -2.54 10.42
C ARG A 171 10.69 -3.59 10.13
N SER A 172 10.81 -4.28 9.00
CA SER A 172 9.84 -5.29 8.57
C SER A 172 10.20 -6.72 9.03
N ARG A 173 11.31 -6.90 9.77
CA ARG A 173 11.77 -8.24 10.22
C ARG A 173 11.08 -8.69 11.51
N GLU A 174 10.68 -7.76 12.37
CA GLU A 174 10.11 -8.09 13.67
C GLU A 174 8.86 -9.00 13.57
N PRO A 175 7.90 -8.78 12.65
CA PRO A 175 6.77 -9.69 12.47
C PRO A 175 7.20 -11.12 12.12
N TRP A 176 8.24 -11.29 11.30
CA TRP A 176 8.77 -12.60 10.91
C TRP A 176 9.45 -13.35 12.05
N VAL A 177 10.17 -12.62 12.91
CA VAL A 177 10.78 -13.20 14.12
C VAL A 177 9.68 -13.67 15.07
N ARG A 178 8.65 -12.85 15.31
CA ARG A 178 7.49 -13.26 16.13
C ARG A 178 6.76 -14.47 15.55
N ALA A 179 6.58 -14.51 14.22
CA ALA A 179 5.98 -15.64 13.52
C ALA A 179 6.77 -16.95 13.75
N PHE A 180 8.10 -16.86 13.66
CA PHE A 180 8.98 -17.98 13.94
C PHE A 180 8.87 -18.46 15.40
N ASP A 181 8.81 -17.53 16.36
CA ASP A 181 8.68 -17.88 17.78
C ASP A 181 7.35 -18.58 18.07
N ARG A 182 6.23 -18.11 17.48
CA ARG A 182 4.92 -18.76 17.59
C ARG A 182 4.94 -20.18 17.01
N ALA A 183 5.43 -20.35 15.78
CA ALA A 183 5.56 -21.66 15.15
C ALA A 183 6.46 -22.61 15.94
N SER A 184 7.52 -22.09 16.56
CA SER A 184 8.45 -22.85 17.41
C SER A 184 7.84 -23.25 18.76
N GLY A 185 7.00 -22.39 19.35
CA GLY A 185 6.33 -22.59 20.63
C GLY A 185 5.23 -23.66 20.62
N SER A 186 4.67 -23.97 19.44
CA SER A 186 3.60 -24.98 19.24
C SER A 186 4.00 -26.42 19.63
N ARG A 187 5.30 -26.68 19.92
CA ARG A 187 5.81 -28.00 20.36
C ARG A 187 5.68 -28.31 21.86
N ARG A 188 5.17 -27.42 22.71
CA ARG A 188 4.81 -27.78 24.10
C ARG A 188 3.36 -28.30 24.15
N SER A 189 3.22 -29.60 24.38
CA SER A 189 1.97 -30.39 24.39
C SER A 189 0.80 -29.83 25.21
N PRO A 190 -0.44 -30.29 24.90
CA PRO A 190 -1.69 -29.62 25.24
C PRO A 190 -2.15 -29.97 26.66
N GLN A 191 -2.04 -29.01 27.56
CA GLN A 191 -2.77 -28.98 28.83
C GLN A 191 -2.43 -27.65 29.51
N GLN A 192 -3.25 -26.61 29.26
CA GLN A 192 -3.66 -25.64 30.27
C GLN A 192 -4.49 -24.52 29.63
N GLN A 193 -5.79 -24.62 29.94
CA GLN A 193 -6.69 -23.51 30.27
C GLN A 193 -6.70 -22.30 29.33
N SER A 194 -7.72 -22.32 28.49
CA SER A 194 -8.58 -21.18 28.17
C SER A 194 -8.56 -20.08 29.24
N VAL A 195 -7.86 -18.99 28.94
CA VAL A 195 -8.22 -17.65 29.40
C VAL A 195 -8.18 -16.79 28.16
N GLY A 196 -9.36 -16.48 27.62
CA GLY A 196 -9.50 -15.59 26.48
C GLY A 196 -8.95 -14.21 26.83
N LEU A 197 -7.92 -13.78 26.10
CA LEU A 197 -7.62 -12.36 25.97
C LEU A 197 -8.61 -11.77 24.97
N PRO A 198 -9.33 -10.69 25.32
CA PRO A 198 -10.32 -10.12 24.44
C PRO A 198 -9.60 -9.47 23.24
N VAL A 199 -10.04 -9.87 22.05
CA VAL A 199 -9.87 -9.10 20.81
C VAL A 199 -10.32 -7.67 21.12
N ALA A 200 -9.41 -6.70 21.00
CA ALA A 200 -9.74 -5.29 21.17
C ALA A 200 -10.75 -4.90 20.08
N THR A 201 -12.02 -4.77 20.45
CA THR A 201 -13.09 -4.35 19.58
C THR A 201 -12.95 -2.87 19.25
N SER A 202 -12.48 -2.54 18.04
CA SER A 202 -12.50 -1.18 17.49
C SER A 202 -13.93 -0.80 17.07
N GLY A 203 -14.78 -0.42 18.02
CA GLY A 203 -16.18 -0.09 17.76
C GLY A 203 -16.74 1.05 18.63
N PRO A 204 -17.97 1.53 18.34
CA PRO A 204 -18.62 2.64 19.05
C PRO A 204 -18.69 2.45 20.58
N GLU A 205 -18.93 1.22 21.03
CA GLU A 205 -19.00 0.88 22.46
C GLU A 205 -17.65 1.03 23.17
N ALA A 206 -16.55 0.71 22.50
CA ALA A 206 -15.21 0.88 23.04
C ALA A 206 -14.84 2.36 23.15
N LEU A 207 -15.19 3.20 22.16
CA LEU A 207 -15.03 4.65 22.25
C LEU A 207 -15.83 5.25 23.41
N PHE A 208 -17.09 4.84 23.56
CA PHE A 208 -17.93 5.29 24.67
C PHE A 208 -17.32 4.93 26.04
N SER A 209 -16.78 3.72 26.16
CA SER A 209 -16.07 3.26 27.36
C SER A 209 -14.80 4.07 27.64
N ASP A 210 -14.02 4.38 26.60
CA ASP A 210 -12.82 5.20 26.68
C ASP A 210 -13.13 6.62 27.14
N LEU A 211 -14.17 7.25 26.57
CA LEU A 211 -14.63 8.59 26.97
C LEU A 211 -15.12 8.62 28.43
N ARG A 212 -15.85 7.58 28.86
CA ARG A 212 -16.24 7.45 30.27
C ARG A 212 -15.05 7.26 31.19
N ARG A 213 -14.03 6.50 30.77
CA ARG A 213 -12.80 6.33 31.56
C ARG A 213 -12.05 7.65 31.68
N LEU A 214 -11.91 8.37 30.57
CA LEU A 214 -11.26 9.68 30.50
C LEU A 214 -12.00 10.75 31.31
N SER A 215 -13.32 10.66 31.46
CA SER A 215 -14.10 11.60 32.29
C SER A 215 -13.77 11.53 33.80
N ARG A 216 -13.06 10.50 34.27
CA ARG A 216 -12.75 10.35 35.70
C ARG A 216 -11.62 11.27 36.14
N GLY A 217 -11.58 11.57 37.45
CA GLY A 217 -10.56 12.47 38.01
C GLY A 217 -10.58 13.83 37.33
N ARG A 218 -9.43 14.34 36.88
CA ARG A 218 -9.25 15.65 36.22
C ARG A 218 -9.61 15.69 34.73
N GLY A 219 -10.22 14.63 34.17
CA GLY A 219 -10.49 14.61 32.73
C GLY A 219 -9.19 14.45 31.93
N VAL A 220 -9.10 15.15 30.79
CA VAL A 220 -7.86 15.20 29.97
C VAL A 220 -6.66 15.75 30.73
N HIS A 221 -6.87 16.54 31.80
CA HIS A 221 -5.82 17.12 32.62
C HIS A 221 -5.28 16.15 33.70
N ALA A 222 -5.62 14.86 33.62
CA ALA A 222 -4.97 13.83 34.44
C ALA A 222 -3.45 13.78 34.14
N SER A 223 -2.65 13.51 35.18
CA SER A 223 -1.19 13.37 35.04
C SER A 223 -0.79 12.09 34.32
N ASN A 224 -1.66 11.08 34.31
CA ASN A 224 -1.51 9.79 33.64
C ASN A 224 -2.47 9.66 32.44
N VAL A 225 -2.70 10.75 31.71
CA VAL A 225 -3.66 10.78 30.58
C VAL A 225 -3.30 9.72 29.53
N ASP A 226 -2.02 9.49 29.28
CA ASP A 226 -1.43 8.45 28.43
C ASP A 226 -1.95 7.03 28.74
N THR A 227 -2.13 6.70 30.02
CA THR A 227 -2.67 5.40 30.46
C THR A 227 -4.20 5.31 30.44
N GLN A 228 -4.89 6.45 30.27
CA GLN A 228 -6.35 6.53 30.26
C GLN A 228 -6.92 6.57 28.84
N VAL A 229 -6.11 6.92 27.83
CA VAL A 229 -6.49 6.85 26.42
C VAL A 229 -6.54 5.40 25.96
N GLY A 230 -7.68 4.97 25.42
CA GLY A 230 -7.82 3.62 24.87
C GLY A 230 -7.55 3.57 23.37
N PRO A 231 -7.47 2.37 22.79
CA PRO A 231 -7.02 2.16 21.40
C PRO A 231 -7.88 2.90 20.37
N VAL A 232 -9.17 3.13 20.65
CA VAL A 232 -10.05 3.84 19.72
C VAL A 232 -9.79 5.35 19.73
N LEU A 233 -9.55 5.94 20.90
CA LEU A 233 -9.13 7.35 20.99
C LEU A 233 -7.73 7.57 20.41
N LEU A 234 -6.82 6.59 20.57
CA LEU A 234 -5.50 6.65 19.93
C LEU A 234 -5.65 6.76 18.40
N GLN A 235 -6.51 5.94 17.82
CA GLN A 235 -6.75 5.93 16.37
C GLN A 235 -7.49 7.19 15.88
N LEU A 236 -8.53 7.65 16.58
CA LEU A 236 -9.34 8.80 16.15
C LEU A 236 -8.63 10.14 16.30
N CYS A 237 -7.75 10.26 17.30
CA CYS A 237 -7.00 11.48 17.59
C CYS A 237 -5.57 11.45 17.02
N ASP A 238 -5.21 10.39 16.27
CA ASP A 238 -3.87 10.18 15.71
C ASP A 238 -2.75 10.29 16.77
N LEU A 239 -2.93 9.57 17.89
CA LEU A 239 -2.00 9.54 19.00
C LEU A 239 -1.03 8.36 18.86
N THR A 240 0.26 8.65 18.94
CA THR A 240 1.35 7.70 18.81
C THR A 240 2.05 7.47 20.16
N ALA A 241 2.84 6.40 20.29
CA ALA A 241 3.66 6.16 21.47
C ALA A 241 4.75 7.23 21.70
N LEU A 242 4.98 8.11 20.72
CA LEU A 242 5.92 9.24 20.81
C LEU A 242 5.25 10.53 21.30
N ASP A 243 3.91 10.57 21.34
CA ASP A 243 3.18 11.76 21.81
C ASP A 243 3.28 11.88 23.32
N GLY A 244 3.89 12.97 23.78
CA GLY A 244 3.91 13.31 25.20
C GLY A 244 2.52 13.67 25.75
N PRO A 245 2.34 13.67 27.08
CA PRO A 245 1.06 13.97 27.72
C PRO A 245 0.39 15.29 27.28
N GLU A 246 1.19 16.30 26.93
CA GLU A 246 0.67 17.60 26.47
C GLU A 246 0.11 17.53 25.04
N THR A 247 0.83 16.87 24.12
CA THR A 247 0.34 16.63 22.76
C THR A 247 -0.93 15.78 22.76
N ILE A 248 -1.01 14.79 23.66
CA ILE A 248 -2.21 13.98 23.87
C ILE A 248 -3.40 14.86 24.29
N ARG A 249 -3.22 15.78 25.23
CA ARG A 249 -4.27 16.71 25.66
C ARG A 249 -4.74 17.58 24.51
N GLN A 250 -3.82 18.16 23.77
CA GLN A 250 -4.15 19.07 22.66
C GLN A 250 -4.96 18.35 21.59
N LYS A 251 -4.48 17.20 21.08
CA LYS A 251 -5.14 16.43 20.04
C LYS A 251 -6.54 15.95 20.45
N ILE A 252 -6.70 15.47 21.70
CA ILE A 252 -8.03 15.08 22.21
C ILE A 252 -8.96 16.29 22.32
N SER A 253 -8.44 17.43 22.80
CA SER A 253 -9.23 18.66 22.94
C SER A 253 -9.75 19.14 21.59
N ASP A 254 -8.87 19.19 20.57
CA ASP A 254 -9.20 19.62 19.21
C ASP A 254 -10.22 18.70 18.54
N TRP A 255 -10.05 17.38 18.71
CA TRP A 255 -11.00 16.39 18.19
C TRP A 255 -12.39 16.54 18.83
N VAL A 256 -12.47 16.67 20.16
CA VAL A 256 -13.76 16.86 20.86
C VAL A 256 -14.42 18.17 20.44
N GLN A 257 -13.67 19.27 20.37
CA GLN A 257 -14.21 20.57 19.99
C GLN A 257 -14.73 20.57 18.55
N THR A 258 -13.98 19.97 17.62
CA THR A 258 -14.36 19.87 16.21
C THR A 258 -15.62 19.00 16.04
N THR A 259 -15.64 17.83 16.67
CA THR A 259 -16.76 16.87 16.53
C THR A 259 -18.04 17.38 17.18
N THR A 260 -17.93 18.15 18.27
CA THR A 260 -19.09 18.72 18.96
C THR A 260 -19.55 20.07 18.40
N GLN A 261 -18.84 20.67 17.44
CA GLN A 261 -19.11 22.04 16.98
C GLN A 261 -20.57 22.26 16.54
N GLN A 262 -21.16 21.26 15.88
CA GLN A 262 -22.53 21.28 15.36
C GLN A 262 -23.61 20.89 16.39
N LEU A 263 -23.22 20.46 17.60
CA LEU A 263 -24.17 20.13 18.65
C LEU A 263 -24.74 21.41 19.29
N PRO A 264 -26.02 21.39 19.72
CA PRO A 264 -26.58 22.43 20.56
C PRO A 264 -25.70 22.75 21.78
N HIS A 265 -25.64 24.02 22.18
CA HIS A 265 -24.75 24.50 23.25
C HIS A 265 -24.81 23.65 24.53
N HIS A 266 -26.00 23.27 24.99
CA HIS A 266 -26.19 22.47 26.19
C HIS A 266 -25.64 21.04 26.07
N LEU A 267 -25.64 20.44 24.86
CA LEU A 267 -25.01 19.14 24.60
C LEU A 267 -23.49 19.26 24.47
N ARG A 268 -22.98 20.35 23.89
CA ARG A 268 -21.53 20.65 23.88
C ARG A 268 -21.00 20.74 25.30
N LEU A 269 -21.66 21.50 26.17
CA LEU A 269 -21.30 21.60 27.58
C LEU A 269 -21.37 20.24 28.30
N ALA A 270 -22.35 19.40 27.96
CA ALA A 270 -22.47 18.05 28.51
C ALA A 270 -21.39 17.07 28.03
N VAL A 271 -20.64 17.39 26.97
CA VAL A 271 -19.44 16.64 26.55
C VAL A 271 -18.17 17.26 27.12
N THR A 272 -17.97 18.57 26.98
CA THR A 272 -16.71 19.24 27.33
C THR A 272 -16.49 19.30 28.84
N THR A 273 -17.55 19.50 29.63
CA THR A 273 -17.47 19.60 31.10
C THR A 273 -16.97 18.31 31.76
N PRO A 274 -17.56 17.12 31.55
CA PRO A 274 -17.05 15.90 32.19
C PRO A 274 -15.62 15.53 31.75
N LEU A 275 -15.20 15.90 30.53
CA LEU A 275 -13.84 15.69 30.02
C LEU A 275 -12.81 16.70 30.55
N GLY A 276 -13.24 17.73 31.30
CA GLY A 276 -12.35 18.77 31.82
C GLY A 276 -11.94 19.83 30.80
N LEU A 277 -12.60 19.88 29.64
CA LEU A 277 -12.31 20.82 28.55
C LEU A 277 -13.03 22.17 28.70
N ASN A 278 -14.01 22.25 29.62
CA ASN A 278 -14.69 23.50 29.92
C ASN A 278 -13.83 24.33 30.89
N PRO A 279 -13.35 25.52 30.52
CA PRO A 279 -12.49 26.36 31.37
C PRO A 279 -13.18 26.79 32.67
N GLU A 280 -14.51 26.90 32.68
CA GLU A 280 -15.29 27.32 33.85
C GLU A 280 -15.51 26.19 34.87
N ALA A 281 -15.15 24.95 34.51
CA ALA A 281 -15.47 23.76 35.29
C ALA A 281 -14.30 22.74 35.36
N GLN A 282 -13.05 23.20 35.47
CA GLN A 282 -11.85 22.33 35.56
C GLN A 282 -11.61 21.74 36.97
N PHE A 283 -12.68 21.32 37.66
CA PHE A 283 -12.60 20.77 39.02
C PHE A 283 -11.89 19.41 39.07
N ARG A 284 -11.37 19.05 40.26
CA ARG A 284 -10.59 17.82 40.45
C ARG A 284 -11.43 16.56 40.31
N PHE A 285 -12.67 16.59 40.77
CA PHE A 285 -13.55 15.42 40.78
C PHE A 285 -14.67 15.56 39.73
N LEU A 286 -14.99 14.45 39.06
CA LEU A 286 -16.09 14.41 38.08
C LEU A 286 -17.43 14.85 38.70
N GLN A 287 -17.65 14.54 39.98
CA GLN A 287 -18.88 14.93 40.68
C GLN A 287 -19.04 16.46 40.75
N GLU A 288 -17.97 17.18 41.06
CA GLU A 288 -17.98 18.66 41.12
C GLU A 288 -18.30 19.27 39.76
N ARG A 289 -17.77 18.68 38.68
CA ARG A 289 -18.08 19.10 37.30
C ARG A 289 -19.54 18.83 36.92
N ILE A 290 -20.12 17.73 37.41
CA ILE A 290 -21.54 17.41 37.22
C ILE A 290 -22.43 18.39 38.01
N ASP A 291 -22.05 18.74 39.24
CA ASP A 291 -22.81 19.67 40.09
C ASP A 291 -22.74 21.11 39.55
N TRP A 292 -21.60 21.51 39.00
CA TRP A 292 -21.47 22.76 38.23
C TRP A 292 -22.39 22.74 37.01
N LEU A 293 -22.37 21.67 36.20
CA LEU A 293 -23.22 21.54 35.01
C LEU A 293 -24.72 21.54 35.36
N ALA A 294 -25.07 20.95 36.50
CA ALA A 294 -26.43 20.96 37.07
C ALA A 294 -26.90 22.38 37.43
N THR A 295 -26.01 23.18 38.02
CA THR A 295 -26.27 24.58 38.35
C THR A 295 -26.42 25.43 37.07
N GLU A 296 -25.48 25.29 36.13
CA GLU A 296 -25.47 26.04 34.86
C GLU A 296 -26.69 25.73 33.98
N GLN A 297 -27.17 24.49 33.98
CA GLN A 297 -28.34 24.12 33.17
C GLN A 297 -29.68 24.23 33.92
N ASP A 298 -29.68 24.66 35.19
CA ASP A 298 -30.84 24.66 36.09
C ASP A 298 -31.54 23.29 36.14
N ARG A 299 -30.77 22.23 36.41
CA ARG A 299 -31.24 20.83 36.43
C ARG A 299 -30.67 20.07 37.61
N SER A 300 -31.30 18.92 37.94
CA SER A 300 -30.74 18.02 38.96
C SER A 300 -29.45 17.34 38.46
N PRO A 301 -28.50 17.00 39.35
CA PRO A 301 -27.30 16.23 39.00
C PRO A 301 -27.62 14.88 38.32
N GLY A 302 -28.71 14.22 38.72
CA GLY A 302 -29.19 12.99 38.08
C GLY A 302 -29.62 13.19 36.63
N THR A 303 -30.26 14.32 36.32
CA THR A 303 -30.63 14.70 34.95
C THR A 303 -29.39 15.03 34.11
N CYS A 304 -28.41 15.74 34.69
CA CYS A 304 -27.15 16.06 33.99
C CYS A 304 -26.33 14.81 33.67
N ARG A 305 -26.28 13.80 34.55
CA ARG A 305 -25.63 12.51 34.24
C ARG A 305 -26.23 11.82 33.02
N ARG A 306 -27.57 11.77 32.93
CA ARG A 306 -28.26 11.18 31.77
C ARG A 306 -27.96 11.97 30.49
N ARG A 307 -27.93 13.30 30.56
CA ARG A 307 -27.57 14.18 29.43
C ARG A 307 -26.12 14.03 29.00
N ILE A 308 -25.20 13.79 29.93
CA ILE A 308 -23.79 13.49 29.62
C ILE A 308 -23.72 12.19 28.82
N ASP A 309 -24.41 11.13 29.25
CA ASP A 309 -24.43 9.86 28.51
C ASP A 309 -25.06 10.01 27.12
N GLU A 310 -26.15 10.78 27.01
CA GLU A 310 -26.78 11.11 25.73
C GLU A 310 -25.81 11.88 24.82
N ALA A 311 -25.14 12.92 25.34
CA ALA A 311 -24.22 13.74 24.58
C ALA A 311 -22.95 12.97 24.17
N MET A 312 -22.44 12.08 25.02
CA MET A 312 -21.35 11.15 24.69
C MET A 312 -21.77 10.14 23.62
N THR A 313 -23.01 9.65 23.68
CA THR A 313 -23.55 8.78 22.62
C THR A 313 -23.63 9.54 21.30
N ARG A 314 -24.08 10.80 21.30
CA ARG A 314 -24.08 11.66 20.10
C ARG A 314 -22.68 11.98 19.58
N LEU A 315 -21.70 12.15 20.48
CA LEU A 315 -20.29 12.33 20.09
C LEU A 315 -19.74 11.07 19.42
N VAL A 316 -20.02 9.90 20.00
CA VAL A 316 -19.65 8.60 19.43
C VAL A 316 -20.34 8.41 18.07
N GLU A 317 -21.65 8.65 17.99
CA GLU A 317 -22.38 8.65 16.73
C GLU A 317 -21.72 9.60 15.73
N ALA A 318 -21.42 10.85 16.08
CA ALA A 318 -20.77 11.81 15.19
C ALA A 318 -19.35 11.38 14.76
N ALA A 319 -18.61 10.70 15.63
CA ALA A 319 -17.29 10.14 15.34
C ALA A 319 -17.34 8.98 14.34
N PHE A 320 -18.46 8.24 14.32
CA PHE A 320 -18.70 7.10 13.43
C PHE A 320 -19.73 7.38 12.32
N THR A 321 -20.34 8.57 12.31
CA THR A 321 -21.28 9.02 11.29
C THR A 321 -20.45 9.42 10.09
N PRO A 322 -20.68 8.84 8.90
CA PRO A 322 -20.06 9.33 7.68
C PRO A 322 -20.37 10.82 7.58
N LEU A 323 -19.33 11.67 7.56
CA LEU A 323 -19.41 13.09 7.27
C LEU A 323 -19.93 13.30 5.83
N GLU A 324 -21.18 12.96 5.60
CA GLU A 324 -21.95 13.14 4.38
C GLU A 324 -23.07 14.12 4.70
N ARG A 325 -22.79 15.43 4.53
CA ARG A 325 -23.81 16.44 4.17
C ARG A 325 -23.32 17.88 3.92
N GLN A 326 -22.02 18.18 3.95
CA GLN A 326 -21.55 19.53 3.56
C GLN A 326 -20.47 19.57 2.47
N ASN A 327 -20.09 18.45 1.87
CA ASN A 327 -19.17 18.40 0.72
C ASN A 327 -19.75 17.67 -0.51
N THR A 328 -21.07 17.71 -0.65
CA THR A 328 -21.76 17.28 -1.87
C THR A 328 -21.39 18.24 -3.01
N MET A 329 -20.29 17.95 -3.73
CA MET A 329 -20.03 18.29 -5.15
C MET A 329 -18.60 17.92 -5.64
N LEU A 330 -17.78 17.15 -4.92
CA LEU A 330 -16.46 16.71 -5.41
C LEU A 330 -16.26 15.20 -5.29
N VAL A 331 -16.65 14.50 -6.36
CA VAL A 331 -16.12 13.20 -6.83
C VAL A 331 -16.31 11.98 -5.91
N SER A 332 -17.39 11.23 -6.15
CA SER A 332 -17.59 9.80 -5.87
C SER A 332 -16.48 9.07 -5.08
N ARG A 333 -16.60 9.04 -3.74
CA ARG A 333 -16.03 7.98 -2.90
C ARG A 333 -17.00 6.80 -2.82
N ASP A 334 -17.20 6.17 -3.96
CA ASP A 334 -17.71 4.81 -3.99
C ASP A 334 -16.63 3.93 -3.29
N HIS A 335 -16.88 3.49 -2.05
CA HIS A 335 -16.06 2.53 -1.30
C HIS A 335 -16.19 1.11 -1.89
N THR A 336 -16.20 1.02 -3.21
CA THR A 336 -16.58 -0.18 -3.97
C THR A 336 -15.41 -1.08 -4.27
N TRP A 337 -14.20 -0.54 -4.12
CA TRP A 337 -12.94 -1.26 -4.18
C TRP A 337 -11.85 -0.50 -3.44
N HIS A 338 -10.75 -1.18 -3.13
CA HIS A 338 -9.53 -0.55 -2.63
C HIS A 338 -8.32 -1.20 -3.29
N LEU A 339 -7.17 -0.51 -3.18
CA LEU A 339 -5.92 -1.07 -3.67
C LEU A 339 -5.45 -2.11 -2.66
N ARG A 340 -5.08 -3.26 -3.16
CA ARG A 340 -4.29 -4.20 -2.40
C ARG A 340 -2.82 -3.83 -2.55
N GLU A 341 -2.39 -3.72 -3.80
CA GLU A 341 -0.99 -3.68 -4.16
C GLU A 341 -0.82 -2.78 -5.36
N VAL A 342 0.22 -1.96 -5.30
CA VAL A 342 0.68 -1.16 -6.44
C VAL A 342 2.16 -1.44 -6.61
N GLU A 343 2.55 -1.73 -7.84
CA GLU A 343 3.95 -1.76 -8.21
C GLU A 343 4.15 -0.78 -9.36
N THR A 344 5.09 0.13 -9.19
CA THR A 344 5.37 1.20 -10.13
C THR A 344 6.80 1.10 -10.63
N ILE A 345 6.96 1.32 -11.93
CA ILE A 345 8.25 1.45 -12.59
C ILE A 345 8.27 2.80 -13.25
N LEU A 346 9.17 3.65 -12.76
CA LEU A 346 9.39 5.00 -13.25
C LEU A 346 10.68 5.02 -14.07
N ASN A 347 10.54 5.09 -15.39
CA ASN A 347 11.66 5.25 -16.31
C ASN A 347 11.90 6.73 -16.60
N LEU A 348 13.11 7.19 -16.29
CA LEU A 348 13.60 8.55 -16.49
C LEU A 348 14.84 8.59 -17.42
N ASP A 349 15.16 7.47 -18.07
CA ASP A 349 16.32 7.31 -18.95
C ASP A 349 16.03 7.57 -20.44
N GLY A 350 14.75 7.74 -20.81
CA GLY A 350 14.31 8.07 -22.16
C GLY A 350 13.91 9.54 -22.35
N ASP A 351 13.54 9.91 -23.58
CA ASP A 351 13.14 11.27 -23.97
C ASP A 351 11.92 11.81 -23.20
N THR A 352 11.07 10.90 -22.71
CA THR A 352 9.91 11.26 -21.89
C THR A 352 9.81 10.37 -20.65
N PRO A 353 9.55 10.96 -19.47
CA PRO A 353 9.25 10.20 -18.26
C PRO A 353 8.05 9.28 -18.47
N ARG A 354 8.25 8.00 -18.17
CA ARG A 354 7.24 6.95 -18.31
C ARG A 354 7.05 6.22 -17.00
N CYS A 355 5.80 6.05 -16.61
CA CYS A 355 5.40 5.33 -15.43
C CYS A 355 4.53 4.13 -15.84
N THR A 356 5.01 2.91 -15.59
CA THR A 356 4.16 1.71 -15.67
C THR A 356 3.69 1.35 -14.28
N GLU A 357 2.38 1.22 -14.11
CA GLU A 357 1.75 0.83 -12.86
C GLU A 357 1.01 -0.51 -13.01
N SER A 358 1.47 -1.47 -12.23
CA SER A 358 0.76 -2.69 -11.87
C SER A 358 -0.15 -2.42 -10.69
N ARG A 359 -1.44 -2.74 -10.78
CA ARG A 359 -2.39 -2.53 -9.69
C ARG A 359 -3.24 -3.77 -9.46
N THR A 360 -3.29 -4.21 -8.21
CA THR A 360 -4.21 -5.24 -7.71
C THR A 360 -5.28 -4.55 -6.88
N ILE A 361 -6.55 -4.74 -7.24
CA ILE A 361 -7.69 -4.21 -6.49
C ILE A 361 -8.49 -5.32 -5.85
N ILE A 362 -9.19 -4.98 -4.76
CA ILE A 362 -10.19 -5.85 -4.13
C ILE A 362 -11.54 -5.15 -4.19
N ALA A 363 -12.52 -5.82 -4.78
CA ALA A 363 -13.91 -5.37 -4.76
C ALA A 363 -14.49 -5.44 -3.33
N ARG A 364 -15.20 -4.40 -2.91
CA ARG A 364 -15.85 -4.29 -1.59
C ARG A 364 -17.36 -4.58 -1.65
N ARG A 365 -17.94 -4.57 -2.86
CA ARG A 365 -19.33 -4.93 -3.13
C ARG A 365 -19.43 -5.82 -4.36
N ASP A 366 -20.53 -6.56 -4.45
CA ASP A 366 -20.86 -7.32 -5.65
C ASP A 366 -21.17 -6.39 -6.83
N GLY A 367 -20.85 -6.87 -8.04
CA GLY A 367 -21.20 -6.21 -9.29
C GLY A 367 -20.26 -5.08 -9.70
N LEU A 368 -19.04 -5.02 -9.16
CA LEU A 368 -18.07 -4.03 -9.58
C LEU A 368 -17.57 -4.33 -11.00
N ASP A 369 -17.90 -3.47 -11.97
CA ASP A 369 -17.43 -3.56 -13.36
C ASP A 369 -16.72 -2.29 -13.84
N ARG A 370 -16.62 -1.26 -12.99
CA ARG A 370 -15.98 0.02 -13.32
C ARG A 370 -15.23 0.58 -12.12
N ILE A 371 -14.07 1.17 -12.38
CA ILE A 371 -13.23 1.83 -11.38
C ILE A 371 -12.81 3.23 -11.86
N THR A 372 -12.61 4.14 -10.91
CA THR A 372 -12.11 5.50 -11.16
C THR A 372 -10.85 5.73 -10.36
N TRP A 373 -9.78 6.11 -11.04
CA TRP A 373 -8.47 6.37 -10.43
C TRP A 373 -8.04 7.80 -10.73
N GLY A 374 -7.41 8.48 -9.76
CA GLY A 374 -6.91 9.84 -9.92
C GLY A 374 -5.39 9.90 -9.98
N LEU A 375 -4.86 10.68 -10.93
CA LEU A 375 -3.45 11.06 -10.99
C LEU A 375 -3.32 12.56 -10.74
N THR A 376 -2.34 12.95 -9.92
CA THR A 376 -1.96 14.34 -9.71
C THR A 376 -0.64 14.62 -10.40
N LEU A 377 -0.60 15.68 -11.21
CA LEU A 377 0.57 16.12 -11.95
C LEU A 377 1.00 17.52 -11.51
N PRO A 378 2.31 17.82 -11.59
CA PRO A 378 2.78 19.19 -11.46
C PRO A 378 2.15 20.09 -12.54
N ARG A 379 1.96 21.36 -12.19
CA ARG A 379 1.44 22.37 -13.10
C ARG A 379 2.47 22.61 -14.21
N ARG A 380 2.03 22.71 -15.46
CA ARG A 380 2.89 23.23 -16.54
C ARG A 380 3.12 24.73 -16.35
N ASP A 381 4.31 25.22 -16.71
CA ASP A 381 4.66 26.65 -16.60
C ASP A 381 3.72 27.54 -17.43
N ASP A 382 3.21 27.00 -18.53
CA ASP A 382 2.24 27.65 -19.43
C ASP A 382 0.79 27.65 -18.90
N GLY A 383 0.53 27.04 -17.74
CA GLY A 383 -0.79 26.93 -17.13
C GLY A 383 -1.77 26.00 -17.85
N THR A 384 -1.35 25.33 -18.93
CA THR A 384 -2.18 24.37 -19.65
C THR A 384 -2.28 23.03 -18.89
N PRO A 385 -3.41 22.31 -19.00
CA PRO A 385 -3.52 20.98 -18.41
C PRO A 385 -2.54 20.01 -19.09
N ALA A 386 -1.79 19.25 -18.29
CA ALA A 386 -0.95 18.19 -18.84
C ALA A 386 -1.82 17.10 -19.49
N ASN A 387 -1.70 16.91 -20.80
CA ASN A 387 -2.43 15.87 -21.53
C ASN A 387 -1.71 14.53 -21.37
N LEU A 388 -2.03 13.79 -20.30
CA LEU A 388 -1.49 12.46 -20.06
C LEU A 388 -1.77 11.52 -21.23
N ASP A 389 -0.73 10.87 -21.72
CA ASP A 389 -0.90 9.67 -22.50
C ASP A 389 -1.06 8.48 -21.55
N VAL A 390 -2.19 7.78 -21.65
CA VAL A 390 -2.55 6.66 -20.79
C VAL A 390 -2.90 5.49 -21.69
N THR A 391 -2.09 4.45 -21.62
CA THR A 391 -2.31 3.20 -22.34
C THR A 391 -2.60 2.10 -21.34
N VAL A 392 -3.69 1.36 -21.53
CA VAL A 392 -3.96 0.15 -20.75
C VAL A 392 -3.22 -1.00 -21.40
N LEU A 393 -2.28 -1.61 -20.69
CA LEU A 393 -1.51 -2.74 -21.19
C LEU A 393 -2.27 -4.07 -21.00
N HIS A 394 -2.98 -4.22 -19.87
CA HIS A 394 -3.74 -5.43 -19.55
C HIS A 394 -4.81 -5.17 -18.46
N GLY A 395 -5.82 -6.05 -18.40
CA GLY A 395 -6.73 -6.18 -17.25
C GLY A 395 -7.83 -5.13 -17.15
N ALA A 396 -7.84 -4.13 -18.02
CA ALA A 396 -8.89 -3.11 -18.03
C ALA A 396 -9.13 -2.55 -19.43
N GLN A 397 -10.20 -1.78 -19.57
CA GLN A 397 -10.46 -0.95 -20.74
C GLN A 397 -10.51 0.52 -20.31
N LEU A 398 -9.77 1.39 -20.98
CA LEU A 398 -9.90 2.84 -20.77
C LEU A 398 -11.24 3.31 -21.33
N LEU A 399 -12.13 3.77 -20.46
CA LEU A 399 -13.46 4.27 -20.84
C LEU A 399 -13.41 5.77 -21.14
N SER A 400 -12.79 6.54 -20.25
CA SER A 400 -12.66 7.99 -20.40
C SER A 400 -11.57 8.56 -19.49
N LYS A 401 -11.14 9.78 -19.80
CA LYS A 401 -10.29 10.63 -18.95
C LYS A 401 -11.07 11.91 -18.63
N GLU A 402 -11.13 12.30 -17.37
CA GLU A 402 -11.83 13.50 -16.92
C GLU A 402 -10.86 14.43 -16.18
N GLN A 403 -10.69 15.66 -16.66
CA GLN A 403 -9.91 16.66 -15.95
C GLN A 403 -10.77 17.30 -14.84
N ARG A 404 -10.40 17.11 -13.57
CA ARG A 404 -11.14 17.67 -12.42
C ARG A 404 -10.55 18.98 -11.91
N SER A 405 -9.24 19.16 -12.06
CA SER A 405 -8.53 20.41 -11.75
C SER A 405 -7.32 20.53 -12.67
N PRO A 406 -6.65 21.69 -12.78
CA PRO A 406 -5.44 21.82 -13.60
C PRO A 406 -4.32 20.80 -13.28
N ARG A 407 -4.31 20.26 -12.06
CA ARG A 407 -3.31 19.28 -11.61
C ARG A 407 -3.87 17.85 -11.50
N ARG A 408 -5.18 17.63 -11.52
CA ARG A 408 -5.78 16.30 -11.24
C ARG A 408 -6.62 15.79 -12.41
N THR A 409 -6.20 14.64 -12.93
CA THR A 409 -6.87 13.89 -13.98
C THR A 409 -7.44 12.61 -13.39
N LEU A 410 -8.72 12.36 -13.65
CA LEU A 410 -9.35 11.07 -13.34
C LEU A 410 -9.36 10.19 -14.58
N ILE A 411 -9.14 8.90 -14.36
CA ILE A 411 -9.10 7.85 -15.37
C ILE A 411 -10.18 6.86 -14.99
N HIS A 412 -11.13 6.66 -15.90
CA HIS A 412 -12.24 5.73 -15.73
C HIS A 412 -11.94 4.46 -16.50
N LEU A 413 -11.96 3.33 -15.81
CA LEU A 413 -11.61 2.02 -16.35
C LEU A 413 -12.81 1.07 -16.23
N GLY A 414 -13.05 0.31 -17.29
CA GLY A 414 -13.96 -0.84 -17.30
C GLY A 414 -13.19 -2.11 -16.99
N LEU A 415 -13.78 -2.98 -16.19
CA LEU A 415 -13.24 -4.30 -15.86
C LEU A 415 -13.78 -5.34 -16.86
N PRO A 416 -13.02 -6.41 -17.17
CA PRO A 416 -13.44 -7.41 -18.15
C PRO A 416 -14.68 -8.21 -17.72
N ARG A 417 -15.00 -8.18 -16.43
CA ARG A 417 -16.15 -8.86 -15.83
C ARG A 417 -16.60 -8.14 -14.56
N ARG A 418 -17.81 -8.46 -14.10
CA ARG A 418 -18.31 -8.03 -12.79
C ARG A 418 -17.64 -8.82 -11.68
N LEU A 419 -16.96 -8.13 -10.78
CA LEU A 419 -16.33 -8.71 -9.60
C LEU A 419 -17.34 -8.86 -8.46
N ARG A 420 -17.15 -9.89 -7.64
CA ARG A 420 -17.87 -10.09 -6.38
C ARG A 420 -17.12 -9.45 -5.22
N ALA A 421 -17.79 -9.19 -4.10
CA ALA A 421 -17.15 -8.71 -2.88
C ALA A 421 -16.01 -9.66 -2.44
N GLY A 422 -14.86 -9.08 -2.11
CA GLY A 422 -13.62 -9.80 -1.75
C GLY A 422 -12.79 -10.26 -2.95
N GLU A 423 -13.31 -10.15 -4.17
CA GLU A 423 -12.61 -10.63 -5.36
C GLU A 423 -11.48 -9.68 -5.78
N LEU A 424 -10.35 -10.30 -6.16
CA LEU A 424 -9.15 -9.65 -6.64
C LEU A 424 -9.21 -9.44 -8.15
N HIS A 425 -8.64 -8.33 -8.60
CA HIS A 425 -8.47 -8.08 -10.02
C HIS A 425 -7.22 -7.25 -10.29
N ASP A 426 -6.47 -7.68 -11.30
CA ASP A 426 -5.17 -7.11 -11.66
C ASP A 426 -5.30 -6.34 -12.98
N PHE A 427 -4.69 -5.17 -13.06
CA PHE A 427 -4.58 -4.41 -14.30
C PHE A 427 -3.26 -3.65 -14.37
N VAL A 428 -2.86 -3.31 -15.59
CA VAL A 428 -1.61 -2.60 -15.85
C VAL A 428 -1.87 -1.40 -16.74
N LEU A 429 -1.36 -0.26 -16.32
CA LEU A 429 -1.39 1.00 -17.04
C LEU A 429 0.03 1.46 -17.35
N GLN A 430 0.21 2.06 -18.51
CA GLN A 430 1.37 2.89 -18.81
C GLN A 430 0.89 4.34 -18.89
N VAL A 431 1.54 5.21 -18.14
CA VAL A 431 1.30 6.65 -18.13
C VAL A 431 2.58 7.34 -18.57
N SER A 432 2.50 8.13 -19.63
CA SER A 432 3.64 8.89 -20.15
C SER A 432 3.34 10.39 -20.04
N LEU A 433 4.35 11.16 -19.62
CA LEU A 433 4.27 12.60 -19.72
C LEU A 433 4.39 13.03 -21.19
N PRO A 434 3.73 14.14 -21.60
CA PRO A 434 3.94 14.74 -22.90
C PRO A 434 5.42 15.03 -23.17
N HIS A 435 5.82 14.96 -24.44
CA HIS A 435 7.17 15.29 -24.85
C HIS A 435 7.57 16.71 -24.42
N GLY A 436 8.78 16.85 -23.88
CA GLY A 436 9.32 18.11 -23.37
C GLY A 436 8.75 18.59 -22.04
N GLN A 437 7.88 17.82 -21.37
CA GLN A 437 7.45 18.15 -20.01
C GLN A 437 8.41 17.56 -18.98
N PRO A 438 9.11 18.38 -18.17
CA PRO A 438 10.00 17.86 -17.13
C PRO A 438 9.19 17.17 -16.03
N MET A 439 9.74 16.06 -15.51
CA MET A 439 9.21 15.41 -14.30
C MET A 439 9.62 16.25 -13.09
N SER A 440 8.68 16.49 -12.17
CA SER A 440 9.04 17.01 -10.84
C SER A 440 10.00 16.01 -10.18
N PRO A 441 11.01 16.45 -9.40
CA PRO A 441 12.03 15.54 -8.86
C PRO A 441 11.52 14.69 -7.67
N GLN A 442 10.28 14.20 -7.79
CA GLN A 442 9.62 13.33 -6.83
C GLN A 442 8.58 12.45 -7.52
N PHE A 443 8.44 11.23 -6.99
CA PHE A 443 7.34 10.34 -7.32
C PHE A 443 6.75 9.81 -6.02
N VAL A 444 5.49 10.16 -5.75
CA VAL A 444 4.83 9.85 -4.48
C VAL A 444 3.43 9.30 -4.74
N LEU A 445 3.16 8.10 -4.23
CA LEU A 445 1.84 7.51 -4.14
C LEU A 445 1.11 8.11 -2.94
N TRP A 446 -0.04 8.73 -3.20
CA TRP A 446 -0.98 9.23 -2.20
C TRP A 446 -2.21 8.33 -2.20
N PRO A 447 -2.28 7.31 -1.32
CA PRO A 447 -3.36 6.34 -1.33
C PRO A 447 -4.64 7.02 -0.83
N GLU A 448 -5.62 7.22 -1.73
CA GLU A 448 -6.94 7.76 -1.39
C GLU A 448 -7.82 6.74 -0.63
N ARG A 449 -7.37 5.48 -0.60
CA ARG A 449 -8.02 4.30 -0.02
C ARG A 449 -6.93 3.43 0.62
N PRO A 450 -7.27 2.47 1.51
CA PRO A 450 -6.29 1.52 2.03
C PRO A 450 -5.50 0.88 0.88
N CYS A 451 -4.18 0.74 1.09
CA CYS A 451 -3.25 0.08 0.19
C CYS A 451 -2.30 -0.76 1.04
N GLU A 452 -2.31 -2.09 0.87
CA GLU A 452 -1.50 -3.00 1.68
C GLU A 452 -0.01 -2.89 1.32
N ARG A 453 0.30 -2.71 0.03
CA ARG A 453 1.69 -2.67 -0.45
C ARG A 453 1.89 -1.69 -1.61
N PHE A 454 3.02 -0.98 -1.56
CA PHE A 454 3.52 -0.19 -2.67
C PHE A 454 5.00 -0.49 -2.92
N GLN A 455 5.36 -0.81 -4.17
CA GLN A 455 6.74 -0.96 -4.59
C GLN A 455 7.03 0.01 -5.73
N LEU A 456 8.19 0.67 -5.68
CA LEU A 456 8.63 1.58 -6.71
C LEU A 456 10.04 1.20 -7.14
N VAL A 457 10.22 1.03 -8.44
CA VAL A 457 11.52 1.03 -9.11
C VAL A 457 11.64 2.30 -9.92
N ALA A 458 12.62 3.14 -9.63
CA ALA A 458 12.95 4.30 -10.44
C ALA A 458 14.27 4.05 -11.16
N ARG A 459 14.30 4.28 -12.47
CA ARG A 459 15.47 4.13 -13.33
C ARG A 459 15.86 5.48 -13.91
N PHE A 460 17.07 5.92 -13.62
CA PHE A 460 17.67 7.15 -14.09
C PHE A 460 18.61 6.86 -15.26
N GLY A 461 18.62 7.75 -16.25
CA GLY A 461 19.58 7.68 -17.36
C GLY A 461 20.87 8.40 -16.99
N GLU A 462 21.91 8.23 -17.81
CA GLU A 462 23.22 8.89 -17.57
C GLU A 462 23.11 10.41 -17.48
N GLN A 463 22.20 11.01 -18.26
CA GLN A 463 21.96 12.46 -18.27
C GLN A 463 20.98 12.95 -17.19
N THR A 464 20.20 12.04 -16.60
CA THR A 464 19.20 12.33 -15.56
C THR A 464 19.61 11.74 -14.21
N MET A 465 20.89 11.40 -14.07
CA MET A 465 21.45 10.75 -12.90
C MET A 465 21.43 11.71 -11.71
N PRO A 466 20.70 11.40 -10.62
CA PRO A 466 20.58 12.30 -9.49
C PRO A 466 21.86 12.32 -8.65
N SER A 467 22.14 13.47 -8.06
CA SER A 467 23.21 13.61 -7.06
C SER A 467 22.87 12.90 -5.75
N ASP A 468 21.58 12.91 -5.38
CA ASP A 468 21.06 12.26 -4.20
C ASP A 468 19.61 11.81 -4.39
N VAL A 469 19.24 10.71 -3.71
CA VAL A 469 17.87 10.17 -3.70
C VAL A 469 17.46 9.87 -2.26
N TRP A 470 16.24 10.23 -1.88
CA TRP A 470 15.70 10.02 -0.54
C TRP A 470 14.36 9.28 -0.58
N ARG A 471 14.12 8.44 0.42
CA ARG A 471 12.81 7.82 0.64
C ARG A 471 11.81 8.86 1.18
N VAL A 472 10.63 8.91 0.57
CA VAL A 472 9.46 9.63 1.09
C VAL A 472 8.58 8.61 1.79
N ASP A 473 8.46 8.71 3.11
CA ASP A 473 7.70 7.77 3.93
C ASP A 473 6.86 8.55 4.97
N HIS A 474 5.54 8.34 4.97
CA HIS A 474 4.61 9.01 5.87
C HIS A 474 4.64 10.55 5.81
N VAL A 475 4.77 11.14 4.62
CA VAL A 475 4.64 12.60 4.46
C VAL A 475 3.17 12.99 4.35
N PHE A 476 2.69 13.96 5.11
CA PHE A 476 1.28 14.37 5.04
C PHE A 476 0.95 15.09 3.73
N HIS A 477 -0.19 14.81 3.11
CA HIS A 477 -0.55 15.36 1.78
C HIS A 477 -0.61 16.89 1.69
N ARG A 478 -0.77 17.59 2.81
CA ARG A 478 -0.69 19.06 2.83
C ARG A 478 0.74 19.58 2.61
N ASN A 479 1.74 18.74 2.88
CA ASN A 479 3.15 19.04 2.73
C ASN A 479 3.70 18.49 1.41
N ALA A 480 2.83 18.14 0.45
CA ALA A 480 3.23 17.55 -0.83
C ALA A 480 4.12 18.47 -1.69
N ASP A 481 4.01 19.79 -1.48
CA ASP A 481 4.82 20.80 -2.16
C ASP A 481 6.13 21.11 -1.37
N GLU A 482 6.24 20.66 -0.12
CA GLU A 482 7.35 20.92 0.82
C GLU A 482 7.92 19.61 1.38
N ILE A 483 8.17 18.64 0.49
CA ILE A 483 8.84 17.40 0.87
C ILE A 483 10.33 17.70 1.10
N ASP A 484 10.72 17.85 2.36
CA ASP A 484 12.11 18.10 2.76
C ASP A 484 13.04 16.96 2.32
N SER A 485 14.31 17.31 2.07
CA SER A 485 15.39 16.35 1.82
C SER A 485 15.53 15.43 3.04
N GLY A 486 15.10 14.18 2.89
CA GLY A 486 14.97 13.24 4.00
C GLY A 486 16.31 12.69 4.49
N HIS A 487 16.35 12.20 5.74
CA HIS A 487 17.52 11.50 6.29
C HIS A 487 17.75 10.11 5.69
N ASP A 488 16.73 9.50 5.07
CA ASP A 488 16.79 8.14 4.51
C ASP A 488 17.27 8.16 3.06
N ARG A 489 18.60 8.28 2.89
CA ARG A 489 19.27 8.29 1.59
C ARG A 489 19.23 6.90 0.94
N LEU A 490 18.89 6.85 -0.34
CA LEU A 490 18.81 5.65 -1.14
C LEU A 490 19.96 5.61 -2.14
N ALA A 491 20.69 4.50 -2.16
CA ALA A 491 21.75 4.30 -3.15
C ALA A 491 21.16 3.93 -4.51
N VAL A 492 21.59 4.64 -5.55
CA VAL A 492 21.32 4.26 -6.93
C VAL A 492 22.34 3.17 -7.32
N ASN A 493 21.86 2.06 -7.89
CA ASN A 493 22.73 0.95 -8.26
C ASN A 493 23.51 1.24 -9.56
N SER A 494 24.40 0.32 -9.95
CA SER A 494 25.22 0.43 -11.17
C SER A 494 24.43 0.48 -12.48
N PHE A 495 23.12 0.21 -12.44
CA PHE A 495 22.21 0.29 -13.59
C PHE A 495 21.37 1.58 -13.58
N GLY A 496 21.64 2.50 -12.66
CA GLY A 496 20.86 3.73 -12.53
C GLY A 496 19.53 3.52 -11.80
N GLU A 497 19.35 2.41 -11.06
CA GLU A 497 18.06 2.08 -10.45
C GLU A 497 18.03 2.25 -8.93
N VAL A 498 16.87 2.69 -8.44
CA VAL A 498 16.49 2.72 -7.03
C VAL A 498 15.25 1.87 -6.84
N LEU A 499 15.31 0.93 -5.90
CA LEU A 499 14.18 0.10 -5.51
C LEU A 499 13.76 0.42 -4.08
N VAL A 500 12.47 0.75 -3.89
CA VAL A 500 11.88 0.96 -2.57
C VAL A 500 10.58 0.16 -2.42
N SER A 501 10.24 -0.18 -1.18
CA SER A 501 8.97 -0.85 -0.86
C SER A 501 8.38 -0.29 0.43
N PHE A 502 7.05 -0.25 0.47
CA PHE A 502 6.22 0.25 1.55
C PHE A 502 5.11 -0.76 1.81
N THR A 503 4.75 -0.94 3.07
CA THR A 503 3.65 -1.80 3.53
C THR A 503 2.75 -1.02 4.46
N ASP A 504 1.50 -1.46 4.59
CA ASP A 504 0.50 -0.88 5.51
C ASP A 504 0.31 0.63 5.30
N LEU A 505 0.15 1.04 4.03
CA LEU A 505 0.09 2.45 3.66
C LEU A 505 -1.18 3.09 4.22
N GLN A 506 -0.99 4.23 4.89
CA GLN A 506 -2.05 4.99 5.51
C GLN A 506 -2.61 6.04 4.55
N THR A 507 -3.95 6.11 4.47
CA THR A 507 -4.64 7.14 3.71
C THR A 507 -4.30 8.53 4.26
N GLY A 508 -4.01 9.48 3.36
CA GLY A 508 -3.65 10.86 3.72
C GLY A 508 -2.15 11.12 3.83
N TYR A 509 -1.31 10.08 3.72
CA TYR A 509 0.15 10.16 3.69
C TYR A 509 0.74 9.74 2.35
N GLY A 510 1.93 10.23 2.03
CA GLY A 510 2.65 10.00 0.79
C GLY A 510 3.80 9.02 0.97
N TYR A 511 3.97 8.14 0.00
CA TYR A 511 4.99 7.11 -0.04
C TYR A 511 5.70 7.12 -1.40
N GLY A 512 7.02 7.11 -1.43
CA GLY A 512 7.78 7.08 -2.69
C GLY A 512 9.21 7.57 -2.56
N ILE A 513 9.69 8.32 -3.54
CA ILE A 513 11.04 8.89 -3.53
C ILE A 513 11.04 10.35 -3.97
N ARG A 514 12.06 11.08 -3.53
CA ARG A 514 12.44 12.40 -4.01
C ARG A 514 13.92 12.34 -4.37
N TRP A 515 14.34 13.10 -5.38
CA TRP A 515 15.74 13.16 -5.80
C TRP A 515 16.18 14.59 -6.04
N GLU A 516 17.48 14.80 -6.16
CA GLU A 516 18.08 16.08 -6.55
C GLU A 516 18.90 15.86 -7.82
N CYS A 517 18.58 16.62 -8.87
CA CYS A 517 19.23 16.53 -10.18
C CYS A 517 20.54 17.33 -10.23
#